data_AF-A0A2M7PIY5-F1
#
_entry.id   AF-A0A2M7PIY5-F1
#
_cell.length_a   1.000
_cell.length_b   1.000
_cell.length_c   1.000
_cell.angle_alpha   90.00
_cell.angle_beta   90.00
_cell.angle_gamma   90.00
#
_symmetry.space_group_name_H-M   'P 1'
#
loop_
_entity.id
_entity.type
_entity.pdbx_description
1 polymer ?
#
loop_
_entity_poly.entity_id
_entity_poly.type
_entity_poly.pdbx_seq_one_letter_code
_entity_poly.pdbx_strand_id
1 'polypeptide(L)'
;RDEITYDRHHTNYERIFRIESSFRIGTKYDNFAVVPFPMAPALQLEFPEVENVVRFAGEDNLLVRIDDKEYYENRFYYTDSTVFDVFNHPLLAGSLDRCLAEPNSI
;
A
#
# COMPACT_ATOMS: atom_id res chain seq x y z
N ARG A 1 -7.92 -4.07 27.15
CA ARG A 1 -8.36 -5.35 26.54
C ARG A 1 -9.15 -4.96 25.29
N ASP A 2 -8.47 -4.52 24.23
CA ASP A 2 -9.10 -4.03 22.98
C ASP A 2 -8.09 -4.14 21.83
N GLU A 3 -7.84 -5.34 21.31
CA GLU A 3 -6.96 -5.53 20.13
C GLU A 3 -7.45 -6.64 19.18
N ILE A 4 -8.70 -7.10 19.33
CA ILE A 4 -9.22 -8.22 18.51
C ILE A 4 -9.91 -7.76 17.21
N THR A 5 -10.07 -6.46 17.01
CA THR A 5 -10.74 -5.83 15.85
C THR A 5 -9.82 -4.96 15.01
N TYR A 6 -8.51 -4.97 15.27
CA TYR A 6 -7.55 -4.25 14.44
C TYR A 6 -7.74 -4.68 12.97
N ASP A 7 -7.76 -3.71 12.06
CA ASP A 7 -7.91 -3.88 10.60
C ASP A 7 -9.24 -4.46 10.06
N ARG A 8 -10.26 -4.70 10.90
CA ARG A 8 -11.57 -5.24 10.45
C ARG A 8 -12.55 -4.20 9.90
N HIS A 9 -12.12 -2.97 9.70
CA HIS A 9 -12.99 -1.86 9.28
C HIS A 9 -13.16 -1.76 7.76
N HIS A 10 -12.37 -2.50 6.99
CA HIS A 10 -12.54 -2.63 5.54
C HIS A 10 -13.57 -3.73 5.22
N THR A 11 -14.38 -3.49 4.20
CA THR A 11 -15.50 -4.35 3.76
C THR A 11 -15.05 -5.80 3.52
N ASN A 12 -13.87 -5.98 2.94
CA ASN A 12 -13.32 -7.28 2.57
C ASN A 12 -12.16 -7.72 3.47
N TYR A 13 -12.10 -7.29 4.73
CA TYR A 13 -10.93 -7.51 5.60
C TYR A 13 -10.44 -8.98 5.69
N GLU A 14 -11.34 -9.96 5.60
CA GLU A 14 -10.99 -11.40 5.63
C GLU A 14 -10.24 -11.89 4.39
N ARG A 15 -10.23 -11.07 3.32
CA ARG A 15 -9.65 -11.37 2.02
C ARG A 15 -8.45 -10.47 1.70
N ILE A 16 -8.04 -9.62 2.64
CA ILE A 16 -6.90 -8.72 2.49
C ILE A 16 -5.72 -9.36 3.21
N PHE A 17 -4.63 -9.61 2.48
CA PHE A 17 -3.44 -10.26 3.01
C PHE A 17 -2.19 -9.42 2.71
N ARG A 18 -1.23 -9.45 3.62
CA ARG A 18 0.13 -8.93 3.40
C ARG A 18 1.06 -10.08 3.03
N ILE A 19 1.88 -9.88 2.01
CA ILE A 19 2.91 -10.83 1.62
C ILE A 19 4.18 -10.50 2.41
N GLU A 20 4.81 -11.53 2.95
CA GLU A 20 6.04 -11.41 3.75
C GLU A 20 7.14 -12.27 3.14
N SER A 21 8.39 -11.86 3.32
CA SER A 21 9.56 -12.65 2.93
C SER A 21 10.16 -13.35 4.13
N SER A 22 10.39 -14.66 4.01
CA SER A 22 11.13 -15.45 5.00
C SER A 22 12.46 -15.89 4.40
N PHE A 23 13.57 -15.51 5.03
CA PHE A 23 14.91 -15.88 4.58
C PHE A 23 15.62 -16.75 5.61
N ARG A 24 16.42 -17.68 5.09
CA ARG A 24 17.36 -18.46 5.89
C ARG A 24 18.77 -18.31 5.36
N ILE A 25 19.66 -17.77 6.18
CA ILE A 25 21.09 -17.62 5.85
C ILE A 25 21.89 -18.37 6.92
N GLY A 26 22.43 -19.53 6.56
CA GLY A 26 23.07 -20.46 7.51
C GLY A 26 22.07 -20.94 8.56
N THR A 27 22.32 -20.60 9.82
CA THR A 27 21.45 -20.92 10.96
C THR A 27 20.47 -19.79 11.31
N LYS A 28 20.60 -18.62 10.67
CA LYS A 28 19.73 -17.47 10.94
C LYS A 28 18.45 -17.56 10.12
N TYR A 29 17.33 -17.31 10.77
CA TYR A 29 16.01 -17.18 10.17
C TYR A 29 15.51 -15.75 10.40
N ASP A 30 15.14 -15.06 9.32
CA ASP A 30 14.61 -13.70 9.38
C ASP A 30 13.30 -13.63 8.59
N ASN A 31 12.30 -12.95 9.16
CA ASN A 31 11.05 -12.60 8.49
C ASN A 31 11.01 -11.09 8.25
N PHE A 32 10.59 -10.68 7.06
CA PHE A 32 10.46 -9.28 6.67
C PHE A 32 9.08 -9.00 6.11
N ALA A 33 8.49 -7.88 6.53
CA ALA A 33 7.23 -7.37 6.00
C ALA A 33 7.38 -6.62 4.66
N VAL A 34 8.39 -6.99 3.86
CA VAL A 34 8.64 -6.40 2.54
C VAL A 34 8.92 -7.50 1.52
N VAL A 35 8.58 -7.23 0.27
CA VAL A 35 8.82 -8.08 -0.90
C VAL A 35 9.34 -7.23 -2.06
N PRO A 36 10.01 -7.82 -3.07
CA PRO A 36 10.38 -7.08 -4.28
C PRO A 36 9.16 -6.49 -5.00
N PHE A 37 9.27 -5.26 -5.51
CA PHE A 37 8.19 -4.60 -6.26
C PHE A 37 7.58 -5.42 -7.42
N PRO A 38 8.35 -6.24 -8.18
CA PRO A 38 7.79 -7.11 -9.22
C PRO A 38 6.90 -8.25 -8.70
N MET A 39 6.86 -8.52 -7.40
CA MET A 39 6.05 -9.58 -6.82
C MET A 39 4.55 -9.35 -7.07
N ALA A 40 4.08 -8.11 -6.95
CA ALA A 40 2.66 -7.79 -7.12
C ALA A 40 2.13 -8.12 -8.53
N PRO A 41 2.73 -7.63 -9.64
CA PRO A 41 2.27 -8.00 -10.98
C PRO A 41 2.49 -9.49 -11.31
N ALA A 42 3.52 -10.12 -10.75
CA ALA A 42 3.73 -11.56 -10.92
C ALA A 42 2.58 -12.38 -10.29
N LEU A 43 2.15 -12.01 -9.08
CA LEU A 43 1.05 -12.70 -8.40
C LEU A 43 -0.28 -12.57 -9.15
N GLN A 44 -0.61 -11.38 -9.65
CA GLN A 44 -1.82 -11.22 -10.47
C GLN A 44 -1.77 -12.02 -11.76
N LEU A 45 -0.59 -12.17 -12.36
CA LEU A 45 -0.43 -12.92 -13.60
C LEU A 45 -0.52 -14.44 -13.37
N GLU A 46 0.08 -14.95 -12.30
CA GLU A 46 0.23 -16.38 -12.07
C GLU A 46 -0.91 -17.01 -11.26
N PHE A 47 -1.64 -16.22 -10.46
CA PHE A 47 -2.69 -16.70 -9.58
C PHE A 47 -4.03 -16.01 -9.87
N PRO A 48 -4.94 -16.64 -10.63
CA PRO A 48 -6.26 -16.07 -10.96
C PRO A 48 -7.12 -15.74 -9.74
N GLU A 49 -6.84 -16.33 -8.58
CA GLU A 49 -7.54 -16.08 -7.31
C GLU A 49 -7.16 -14.71 -6.69
N VAL A 50 -6.07 -14.09 -7.15
CA VAL A 50 -5.65 -12.75 -6.72
C VAL A 50 -6.44 -11.70 -7.51
N GLU A 51 -7.56 -11.25 -6.94
CA GLU A 51 -8.45 -10.25 -7.58
C GLU A 51 -7.78 -8.89 -7.75
N ASN A 52 -7.04 -8.42 -6.75
CA ASN A 52 -6.38 -7.12 -6.75
C ASN A 52 -5.07 -7.19 -5.96
N VAL A 53 -4.11 -6.35 -6.36
CA VAL A 53 -2.89 -6.09 -5.60
C VAL A 53 -2.70 -4.60 -5.45
N VAL A 54 -2.08 -4.21 -4.35
CA VAL A 54 -1.64 -2.85 -4.11
C VAL A 54 -0.33 -2.89 -3.34
N ARG A 55 0.58 -1.98 -3.69
CA ARG A 55 1.87 -1.80 -3.03
C ARG A 55 1.89 -0.50 -2.27
N PHE A 56 2.71 -0.46 -1.23
CA PHE A 56 3.00 0.75 -0.47
C PHE A 56 4.50 0.89 -0.34
N ALA A 57 5.00 2.08 -0.65
CA ALA A 57 6.38 2.47 -0.37
C ALA A 57 6.36 3.76 0.44
N GLY A 58 6.72 3.65 1.72
CA GLY A 58 6.78 4.78 2.62
C GLY A 58 7.95 5.70 2.28
N GLU A 59 7.72 7.00 2.37
CA GLU A 59 8.71 8.05 2.24
C GLU A 59 8.62 8.96 3.46
N ASP A 60 9.75 9.11 4.13
CA ASP A 60 9.90 10.02 5.26
C ASP A 60 10.57 11.31 4.79
N ASN A 61 10.22 12.43 5.41
CA ASN A 61 10.79 13.74 5.11
C ASN A 61 10.66 14.16 3.63
N LEU A 62 9.54 13.83 3.00
CA LEU A 62 9.22 14.24 1.62
C LEU A 62 8.92 15.74 1.58
N LEU A 63 9.64 16.47 0.74
CA LEU A 63 9.34 17.88 0.47
C LEU A 63 8.14 18.01 -0.48
N VAL A 64 7.05 18.57 0.01
CA VAL A 64 5.87 18.98 -0.76
C VAL A 64 5.87 20.49 -0.89
N ARG A 65 5.81 20.99 -2.12
CA ARG A 65 5.71 22.42 -2.41
C ARG A 65 4.33 22.76 -2.98
N ILE A 66 3.67 23.73 -2.37
CA ILE A 66 2.39 24.28 -2.84
C ILE A 66 2.59 25.78 -3.01
N ASP A 67 2.54 26.26 -4.25
CA ASP A 67 2.92 27.62 -4.63
C ASP A 67 4.32 27.97 -4.08
N ASP A 68 4.43 28.99 -3.24
CA ASP A 68 5.68 29.45 -2.62
C ASP A 68 5.92 28.84 -1.21
N LYS A 69 5.13 27.85 -0.80
CA LYS A 69 5.22 27.22 0.53
C LYS A 69 5.77 25.81 0.45
N GLU A 70 6.64 25.49 1.40
CA GLU A 70 7.30 24.19 1.53
C GLU A 70 6.87 23.48 2.81
N TYR A 71 6.58 22.19 2.69
CA TYR A 71 6.12 21.30 3.75
C TYR A 71 6.96 20.02 3.71
N TYR A 72 7.38 19.53 4.87
CA TYR A 72 8.03 18.21 4.98
C TYR A 72 7.06 17.21 5.57
N GLU A 73 6.69 16.21 4.77
CA GLU A 73 5.77 15.15 5.16
C GLU A 73 6.54 13.89 5.57
N ASN A 74 6.27 13.41 6.79
CA ASN A 74 6.95 12.25 7.38
C ASN A 74 6.10 10.97 7.36
N ARG A 75 4.95 11.01 6.68
CA ARG A 75 4.03 9.87 6.57
C ARG A 75 3.43 9.83 5.18
N PHE A 76 4.29 9.94 4.18
CA PHE A 76 3.91 9.87 2.78
C PHE A 76 4.07 8.43 2.28
N TYR A 77 3.16 7.98 1.43
CA TYR A 77 3.26 6.68 0.80
C TYR A 77 3.01 6.82 -0.69
N TYR A 78 3.93 6.28 -1.50
CA TYR A 78 3.63 5.94 -2.87
C TYR A 78 2.82 4.65 -2.88
N THR A 79 1.73 4.63 -3.65
CA THR A 79 0.86 3.46 -3.77
C THR A 79 0.28 3.34 -5.18
N ASP A 80 -0.29 2.18 -5.47
CA ASP A 80 -0.96 1.92 -6.74
C ASP A 80 -2.38 2.53 -6.73
N SER A 81 -2.93 2.84 -7.90
CA SER A 81 -4.30 3.38 -8.03
C SER A 81 -5.39 2.42 -7.52
N THR A 82 -5.09 1.12 -7.44
CA THR A 82 -5.95 0.07 -6.89
C THR A 82 -6.14 0.13 -5.38
N VAL A 83 -5.49 1.06 -4.67
CA VAL A 83 -5.60 1.19 -3.20
C VAL A 83 -7.04 1.33 -2.73
N PHE A 84 -7.87 2.07 -3.48
CA PHE A 84 -9.27 2.30 -3.12
C PHE A 84 -10.20 1.13 -3.47
N ASP A 85 -9.75 0.19 -4.32
CA ASP A 85 -10.47 -1.05 -4.61
C ASP A 85 -10.28 -2.06 -3.47
N VAL A 86 -9.11 -2.04 -2.82
CA VAL A 86 -8.75 -2.93 -1.71
C VAL A 86 -9.20 -2.36 -0.36
N PHE A 87 -8.97 -1.05 -0.14
CA PHE A 87 -9.19 -0.40 1.14
C PHE A 87 -10.28 0.67 1.06
N ASN A 88 -11.25 0.60 1.97
CA ASN A 88 -12.33 1.58 2.06
C ASN A 88 -11.86 2.88 2.73
N HIS A 89 -11.24 3.76 1.94
CA HIS A 89 -10.91 5.12 2.35
C HIS A 89 -11.86 6.13 1.67
N PRO A 90 -12.60 6.94 2.43
CA PRO A 90 -13.45 7.96 1.85
C PRO A 90 -12.59 9.11 1.30
N LEU A 91 -12.77 9.46 0.02
CA LEU A 91 -12.24 10.71 -0.52
C LEU A 91 -13.02 11.90 0.04
N LEU A 92 -12.30 12.85 0.62
CA LEU A 92 -12.87 14.12 1.08
C LEU A 92 -13.04 15.13 -0.06
N ALA A 93 -12.18 15.03 -1.08
CA ALA A 93 -12.19 15.87 -2.27
C ALA A 93 -11.61 15.10 -3.46
N GLY A 94 -11.92 15.53 -4.69
CA GLY A 94 -11.47 14.88 -5.91
C GLY A 94 -12.41 13.76 -6.37
N SER A 95 -11.93 12.89 -7.24
CA SER A 95 -12.70 11.78 -7.80
C SER A 95 -11.84 10.52 -7.93
N LEU A 96 -12.43 9.36 -7.60
CA LEU A 96 -11.74 8.08 -7.61
C LEU A 96 -11.35 7.62 -9.02
N ASP A 97 -12.06 8.07 -10.06
CA ASP A 97 -11.86 7.63 -11.45
C ASP A 97 -10.48 8.00 -12.02
N ARG A 98 -9.81 9.00 -11.46
CA ARG A 98 -8.49 9.48 -11.91
C ARG A 98 -7.45 9.56 -10.79
N CYS A 99 -7.80 9.13 -9.59
CA CYS A 99 -6.90 9.23 -8.45
C CYS A 99 -5.67 8.33 -8.68
N LEU A 100 -4.47 8.90 -8.46
CA LEU A 100 -3.19 8.22 -8.64
C LEU A 100 -2.93 7.69 -10.07
N ALA A 101 -3.64 8.20 -11.08
CA ALA A 101 -3.42 7.81 -12.48
C ALA A 101 -2.20 8.49 -13.11
N GLU A 102 -1.84 9.69 -12.63
CA GLU A 102 -0.75 10.49 -13.17
C GLU A 102 0.28 10.86 -12.08
N PRO A 103 1.59 10.89 -12.39
CA PRO A 103 2.61 11.25 -11.43
C PRO A 103 2.45 12.71 -10.99
N ASN A 104 2.74 13.00 -9.72
CA ASN A 104 2.64 14.34 -9.12
C ASN A 104 1.24 14.98 -9.27
N SER A 105 0.20 14.16 -9.35
CA SER A 105 -1.20 14.60 -9.34
C SER A 105 -1.90 14.16 -8.06
N ILE A 106 -2.97 14.88 -7.70
CA ILE A 106 -3.84 14.62 -6.55
C ILE A 106 -5.26 14.44 -7.08
#